data_AF-A0A238UEL5-F1
#
_entry.id   AF-A0A238UEL5-F1
#
_cell.length_a   1.000
_cell.length_b   1.000
_cell.length_c   1.000
_cell.angle_alpha   90.00
_cell.angle_beta   90.00
_cell.angle_gamma   90.00
#
_symmetry.space_group_name_H-M   'P 1'
#
loop_
_entity.id
_entity.type
_entity.pdbx_description
1 polymer ?
#
loop_
_entity_poly.entity_id
_entity_poly.type
_entity_poly.pdbx_seq_one_letter_code
_entity_poly.pdbx_strand_id
1 'polypeptide(L)'
;MYRCLYGFLLMILMSCGGETLPKPKAYLSLKYAKPNYQRITIERPYSFEVSTVASVKSLPKNWLKIRYPDLKASVDITYRPVNNNLKELLIEAEKLVFEHTVKADNISNTEDYINPEEKVYGKMYFIYGNAASQVQFHVTDSVQHFLKASLFFYSKPNFDSVLPAVDYIKKDMVKMMETLQWKKNLNE
;
A
#
# COMPACT_ATOMS: atom_id res chain seq x y z
N MET A 1 -10.64 -83.36 -3.77
CA MET A 1 -9.69 -82.47 -3.03
C MET A 1 -9.42 -81.16 -3.77
N TYR A 2 -10.42 -80.44 -4.32
CA TYR A 2 -10.22 -79.11 -4.93
C TYR A 2 -11.43 -78.18 -4.77
N ARG A 3 -12.19 -78.29 -3.66
CA ARG A 3 -13.40 -77.49 -3.42
C ARG A 3 -13.32 -76.52 -2.24
N CYS A 4 -12.13 -76.34 -1.67
CA CYS A 4 -11.88 -75.35 -0.62
C CYS A 4 -10.85 -74.28 -1.02
N LEU A 5 -10.26 -74.36 -2.22
CA LEU A 5 -9.21 -73.43 -2.66
C LEU A 5 -9.75 -72.22 -3.48
N TYR A 6 -11.04 -71.93 -3.38
CA TYR A 6 -11.69 -70.80 -4.07
C TYR A 6 -12.41 -69.87 -3.08
N GLY A 7 -12.06 -69.93 -1.80
CA GLY A 7 -12.65 -69.10 -0.74
C GLY A 7 -11.73 -67.99 -0.22
N PHE A 8 -10.45 -67.98 -0.59
CA PHE A 8 -9.44 -67.08 0.00
C PHE A 8 -8.96 -65.97 -0.95
N LEU A 9 -9.50 -65.88 -2.17
CA LEU A 9 -9.08 -64.89 -3.18
C LEU A 9 -10.01 -63.66 -3.28
N LEU A 10 -11.02 -63.54 -2.42
CA LEU A 10 -12.08 -62.53 -2.57
C LEU A 10 -12.13 -61.45 -1.48
N MET A 11 -11.13 -61.36 -0.60
CA MET A 11 -11.18 -60.47 0.57
C MET A 11 -10.19 -59.29 0.57
N ILE A 12 -9.53 -58.95 -0.55
CA ILE A 12 -8.47 -57.92 -0.56
C ILE A 12 -8.79 -56.64 -1.37
N LEU A 13 -10.07 -56.34 -1.66
CA LEU A 13 -10.43 -55.16 -2.47
C LEU A 13 -11.23 -54.07 -1.72
N MET A 14 -11.04 -53.93 -0.42
CA MET A 14 -11.58 -52.79 0.35
C MET A 14 -10.42 -51.94 0.87
N SER A 15 -9.78 -51.18 -0.02
CA SER A 15 -8.82 -50.15 0.37
C SER A 15 -9.05 -48.86 -0.41
N CYS A 16 -8.92 -47.75 0.32
CA CYS A 16 -8.83 -46.37 -0.11
C CYS A 16 -10.15 -45.64 -0.43
N GLY A 17 -10.97 -45.46 0.61
CA GLY A 17 -11.78 -44.24 0.75
C GLY A 17 -10.89 -43.11 1.24
N GLY A 18 -10.01 -42.59 0.38
CA GLY A 18 -9.19 -41.43 0.70
C GLY A 18 -10.08 -40.21 0.84
N GLU A 19 -10.09 -39.59 2.02
CA GLU A 19 -10.61 -38.25 2.18
C GLU A 19 -9.86 -37.33 1.20
N THR A 20 -10.50 -37.00 0.09
CA THR A 20 -9.95 -36.02 -0.84
C THR A 20 -10.08 -34.67 -0.15
N LEU A 21 -9.06 -34.28 0.61
CA LEU A 21 -8.86 -32.89 0.98
C LEU A 21 -8.95 -32.09 -0.32
N PRO A 22 -9.93 -31.18 -0.47
CA PRO A 22 -10.06 -30.42 -1.69
C PRO A 22 -8.75 -29.66 -1.88
N LYS A 23 -8.07 -29.94 -3.00
CA LYS A 23 -6.82 -29.28 -3.37
C LYS A 23 -7.03 -27.78 -3.18
N PRO A 24 -6.16 -27.07 -2.42
CA PRO A 24 -6.35 -25.66 -2.15
C PRO A 24 -6.53 -24.95 -3.50
N LYS A 25 -7.64 -24.22 -3.65
CA LYS A 25 -7.91 -23.47 -4.87
C LYS A 25 -6.71 -22.57 -5.09
N ALA A 26 -6.01 -22.77 -6.21
CA ALA A 26 -4.87 -21.94 -6.57
C ALA A 26 -5.38 -20.51 -6.70
N TYR A 27 -5.14 -19.68 -5.68
CA TYR A 27 -5.33 -18.25 -5.79
C TYR A 27 -4.39 -17.79 -6.90
N LEU A 28 -4.94 -17.11 -7.92
CA LEU A 28 -4.12 -16.51 -8.96
C LEU A 28 -3.06 -15.63 -8.31
N SER A 29 -1.79 -15.94 -8.56
CA SER A 29 -0.69 -15.04 -8.21
C SER A 29 -0.83 -13.80 -9.08
N LEU A 30 -1.39 -12.74 -8.49
CA LEU A 30 -1.52 -11.45 -9.16
C LEU A 30 -0.12 -10.86 -9.32
N LYS A 31 0.48 -11.04 -10.50
CA LYS A 31 1.74 -10.40 -10.88
C LYS A 31 1.42 -9.17 -11.71
N TYR A 32 1.71 -8.00 -11.17
CA TYR A 32 1.58 -6.73 -11.88
C TYR A 32 2.82 -6.45 -12.72
N ALA A 33 2.64 -5.82 -13.89
CA ALA A 33 3.74 -5.41 -14.75
C ALA A 33 4.65 -4.40 -14.02
N LYS A 34 5.92 -4.30 -14.42
CA LYS A 34 6.81 -3.28 -13.85
C LYS A 34 6.26 -1.88 -14.14
N PRO A 35 6.13 -1.00 -13.14
CA PRO A 35 5.65 0.37 -13.36
C PRO A 35 6.66 1.17 -14.19
N ASN A 36 6.16 1.86 -15.21
CA ASN A 36 6.83 3.03 -15.78
C ASN A 36 6.32 4.27 -15.06
N TYR A 37 7.18 5.26 -14.86
CA TYR A 37 6.86 6.44 -14.07
C TYR A 37 6.78 7.69 -14.94
N GLN A 38 5.88 8.59 -14.57
CA GLN A 38 5.74 9.90 -15.19
C GLN A 38 5.57 10.97 -14.12
N ARG A 39 6.14 12.15 -14.36
CA ARG A 39 5.98 13.30 -13.47
C ARG A 39 4.56 13.85 -13.57
N ILE A 40 3.97 14.23 -12.43
CA ILE A 40 2.65 14.86 -12.44
C ILE A 40 2.70 16.20 -13.20
N THR A 41 1.71 16.42 -14.08
CA THR A 41 1.62 17.65 -14.88
C THR A 41 0.76 18.73 -14.22
N ILE A 42 0.07 18.39 -13.12
CA ILE A 42 -0.80 19.30 -12.38
C ILE A 42 0.04 20.29 -11.58
N GLU A 43 -0.21 21.58 -11.74
CA GLU A 43 0.48 22.62 -10.97
C GLU A 43 0.10 22.58 -9.49
N ARG A 44 1.11 22.37 -8.64
CA ARG A 44 1.03 22.32 -7.19
C ARG A 44 2.32 22.88 -6.57
N PRO A 45 2.32 23.24 -5.28
CA PRO A 45 3.53 23.56 -4.51
C PRO A 45 4.54 22.41 -4.37
N TYR A 46 4.26 21.27 -5.00
CA TYR A 46 5.09 20.08 -5.01
C TYR A 46 4.95 19.37 -6.36
N SER A 47 5.90 18.51 -6.68
CA SER A 47 5.90 17.63 -7.84
C SER A 47 6.53 16.30 -7.47
N PHE A 48 6.07 15.20 -8.06
CA PHE A 48 6.67 13.87 -7.92
C PHE A 48 6.34 13.01 -9.14
N GLU A 49 6.98 11.87 -9.24
CA GLU A 49 6.67 10.83 -10.22
C GLU A 49 5.68 9.81 -9.67
N VAL A 50 4.81 9.34 -10.55
CA VAL A 50 3.79 8.33 -10.26
C VAL A 50 3.72 7.32 -11.39
N SER A 51 3.30 6.10 -11.08
CA SER A 51 3.08 5.07 -12.10
C SER A 51 2.14 5.54 -13.22
N THR A 52 2.51 5.24 -14.46
CA THR A 52 1.74 5.54 -15.68
C THR A 52 0.37 4.87 -15.73
N VAL A 53 0.15 3.79 -14.99
CA VAL A 53 -1.17 3.14 -14.87
C VAL A 53 -2.07 3.85 -13.85
N ALA A 54 -1.55 4.81 -13.11
CA ALA A 54 -2.33 5.58 -12.15
C ALA A 54 -3.01 6.78 -12.83
N SER A 55 -4.21 7.10 -12.36
CA SER A 55 -4.93 8.31 -12.75
C SER A 55 -4.86 9.35 -11.63
N VAL A 56 -4.36 10.54 -11.95
CA VAL A 56 -4.21 11.64 -10.99
C VAL A 56 -5.45 12.54 -11.03
N LYS A 57 -6.20 12.58 -9.93
CA LYS A 57 -7.34 13.49 -9.77
C LYS A 57 -6.98 14.69 -8.89
N SER A 58 -7.16 15.89 -9.45
CA SER A 58 -7.06 17.17 -8.74
C SER A 58 -8.18 17.32 -7.71
N LEU A 59 -7.83 17.73 -6.49
CA LEU A 59 -8.76 18.10 -5.42
C LEU A 59 -8.47 19.54 -4.93
N PRO A 60 -9.41 20.19 -4.23
CA PRO A 60 -9.19 21.50 -3.61
C PRO A 60 -8.01 21.50 -2.61
N LYS A 61 -7.56 22.69 -2.18
CA LYS A 61 -6.49 22.86 -1.17
C LYS A 61 -5.15 22.20 -1.55
N ASN A 62 -4.84 22.15 -2.85
CA ASN A 62 -3.64 21.48 -3.37
C ASN A 62 -3.58 19.98 -3.05
N TRP A 63 -4.71 19.33 -2.79
CA TRP A 63 -4.77 17.89 -2.58
C TRP A 63 -4.83 17.15 -3.91
N LEU A 64 -4.43 15.89 -3.90
CA LEU A 64 -4.54 14.98 -5.04
C LEU A 64 -5.11 13.64 -4.59
N LYS A 65 -5.76 12.95 -5.52
CA LYS A 65 -6.18 11.56 -5.37
C LYS A 65 -5.61 10.75 -6.51
N ILE A 66 -4.62 9.92 -6.21
CA ILE A 66 -3.98 9.02 -7.15
C ILE A 66 -4.78 7.73 -7.17
N ARG A 67 -5.38 7.37 -8.30
CA ARG A 67 -6.23 6.18 -8.42
C ARG A 67 -5.52 5.09 -9.18
N TYR A 68 -5.64 3.86 -8.71
CA TYR A 68 -5.20 2.65 -9.38
C TYR A 68 -6.45 1.79 -9.64
N PRO A 69 -7.18 2.04 -10.74
CA PRO A 69 -8.45 1.36 -11.01
C PRO A 69 -8.32 -0.17 -11.00
N ASP A 70 -7.27 -0.69 -11.63
CA ASP A 70 -7.00 -2.13 -11.73
C ASP A 70 -6.68 -2.78 -10.36
N LEU A 71 -6.16 -1.98 -9.43
CA LEU A 71 -5.82 -2.40 -8.07
C LEU A 71 -6.94 -2.10 -7.06
N LYS A 72 -8.04 -1.48 -7.50
CA LYS A 72 -9.16 -1.01 -6.67
C LYS A 72 -8.69 -0.20 -5.46
N ALA A 73 -7.70 0.65 -5.69
CA ALA A 73 -7.03 1.41 -4.64
C ALA A 73 -6.85 2.88 -5.02
N SER A 74 -6.66 3.72 -4.01
CA SER A 74 -6.16 5.09 -4.20
C SER A 74 -5.16 5.47 -3.15
N VAL A 75 -4.24 6.36 -3.52
CA VAL A 75 -3.40 7.10 -2.59
C VAL A 75 -3.95 8.51 -2.51
N ASP A 76 -4.38 8.89 -1.31
CA ASP A 76 -4.89 10.23 -1.04
C ASP A 76 -3.72 11.10 -0.56
N ILE A 77 -3.46 12.19 -1.29
CA ILE A 77 -2.39 13.15 -1.01
C ILE A 77 -3.03 14.40 -0.40
N THR A 78 -2.66 14.70 0.84
CA THR A 78 -3.07 15.91 1.53
C THR A 78 -1.88 16.84 1.73
N TYR A 79 -2.04 18.10 1.33
CA TYR A 79 -1.06 19.16 1.48
C TYR A 79 -1.56 20.19 2.48
N ARG A 80 -0.67 20.66 3.35
CA ARG A 80 -0.91 21.77 4.28
C ARG A 80 0.34 22.66 4.33
N PRO A 81 0.19 24.00 4.30
CA PRO A 81 1.30 24.89 4.57
C PRO A 81 1.73 24.80 6.04
N VAL A 82 3.02 24.96 6.29
CA VAL A 82 3.61 25.04 7.63
C VAL A 82 3.65 26.51 8.05
N ASN A 83 2.85 26.87 9.07
CA ASN A 83 2.73 28.21 9.63
C ASN A 83 2.76 28.11 11.16
N ASN A 84 3.95 27.95 11.73
CA ASN A 84 4.16 27.77 13.18
C ASN A 84 3.37 26.59 13.81
N ASN A 85 2.95 25.63 12.98
CA ASN A 85 2.13 24.48 13.36
C ASN A 85 2.79 23.13 12.99
N LEU A 86 4.08 23.12 12.64
CA LEU A 86 4.78 21.90 12.21
C LEU A 86 4.65 20.77 13.24
N LYS A 87 4.84 21.08 14.52
CA LYS A 87 4.71 20.11 15.61
C LYS A 87 3.31 19.48 15.66
N GLU A 88 2.27 20.29 15.47
CA GLU A 88 0.88 19.82 15.41
C GLU A 88 0.67 18.88 14.22
N LEU A 89 1.16 19.27 13.03
CA LEU A 89 1.06 18.47 11.81
C LEU A 89 1.75 17.11 11.94
N LEU A 90 2.94 17.07 12.57
CA LEU A 90 3.67 15.84 12.84
C LEU A 90 2.93 14.94 13.83
N ILE A 91 2.43 15.51 14.93
CA ILE A 91 1.64 14.75 15.93
C ILE A 91 0.36 14.20 15.29
N GLU A 92 -0.33 14.99 14.46
CA GLU A 92 -1.54 14.54 13.76
C GLU A 92 -1.23 13.39 12.79
N ALA A 93 -0.14 13.49 12.04
CA ALA A 93 0.30 12.44 11.13
C ALA A 93 0.65 11.14 11.88
N GLU A 94 1.34 11.24 13.02
CA GLU A 94 1.67 10.08 13.86
C GLU A 94 0.42 9.48 14.52
N LYS A 95 -0.44 10.31 15.10
CA LYS A 95 -1.64 9.86 15.81
C LYS A 95 -2.56 9.03 14.92
N LEU A 96 -2.77 9.45 13.67
CA LEU A 96 -3.58 8.70 12.70
C LEU A 96 -2.99 7.32 12.38
N VAL A 97 -1.67 7.21 12.31
CA VAL A 97 -1.01 5.90 12.16
C VAL A 97 -1.32 5.03 13.38
N PHE A 98 -1.14 5.56 14.59
CA PHE A 98 -1.36 4.79 15.82
C PHE A 98 -2.83 4.42 16.08
N GLU A 99 -3.78 5.34 15.85
CA GLU A 99 -5.22 5.05 16.02
C GLU A 99 -5.70 3.92 15.09
N HIS A 100 -5.07 3.77 13.92
CA HIS A 100 -5.34 2.66 13.00
C HIS A 100 -4.58 1.37 13.34
N THR A 101 -3.52 1.44 14.16
CA THR A 101 -2.75 0.28 14.63
C THR A 101 -3.37 -0.39 15.86
N VAL A 102 -4.12 0.31 16.70
CA VAL A 102 -4.75 -0.26 17.92
C VAL A 102 -5.73 -1.42 17.62
N LYS A 103 -6.13 -1.63 16.35
CA LYS A 103 -6.99 -2.75 15.91
C LYS A 103 -6.32 -3.74 14.96
N ALA A 104 -5.05 -3.53 14.60
CA ALA A 104 -4.29 -4.42 13.72
C ALA A 104 -3.20 -5.10 14.54
N ASP A 105 -3.04 -6.42 14.42
CA ASP A 105 -2.09 -7.22 15.19
C ASP A 105 -0.61 -6.81 14.91
N ASN A 106 -0.16 -5.76 15.60
CA ASN A 106 1.20 -5.48 16.09
C ASN A 106 2.43 -5.74 15.20
N ILE A 107 2.40 -5.38 13.91
CA ILE A 107 3.65 -5.13 13.19
C ILE A 107 3.49 -3.85 12.37
N SER A 108 4.14 -2.77 12.83
CA SER A 108 4.32 -1.55 12.05
C SER A 108 5.80 -1.30 11.85
N ASN A 109 6.26 -1.35 10.60
CA ASN A 109 7.62 -0.93 10.27
C ASN A 109 7.60 0.55 9.93
N THR A 110 8.59 1.28 10.43
CA THR A 110 8.75 2.70 10.17
C THR A 110 10.12 2.93 9.56
N GLU A 111 10.18 3.70 8.48
CA GLU A 111 11.40 4.05 7.79
C GLU A 111 11.51 5.57 7.70
N ASP A 112 12.61 6.13 8.23
CA ASP A 112 12.91 7.55 8.11
C ASP A 112 13.43 7.85 6.70
N TYR A 113 13.05 9.01 6.15
CA TYR A 113 13.51 9.49 4.86
C TYR A 113 14.12 10.88 5.00
N ILE A 114 15.36 11.03 4.53
CA ILE A 114 16.13 12.26 4.62
C ILE A 114 16.78 12.50 3.26
N ASN A 115 16.41 13.61 2.62
CA ASN A 115 17.04 14.13 1.41
C ASN A 115 17.37 15.62 1.61
N PRO A 116 18.60 15.96 2.03
CA PRO A 116 18.99 17.35 2.29
C PRO A 116 19.06 18.21 1.03
N GLU A 117 19.37 17.61 -0.13
CA GLU A 117 19.50 18.31 -1.41
C GLU A 117 18.17 18.91 -1.85
N GLU A 118 17.11 18.10 -1.81
CA GLU A 118 15.74 18.52 -2.14
C GLU A 118 14.96 19.06 -0.93
N LYS A 119 15.59 19.09 0.25
CA LYS A 119 14.97 19.46 1.53
C LYS A 119 13.70 18.67 1.81
N VAL A 120 13.75 17.35 1.64
CA VAL A 120 12.63 16.46 1.92
C VAL A 120 12.97 15.62 3.15
N TYR A 121 12.25 15.86 4.24
CA TYR A 121 12.41 15.13 5.50
C TYR A 121 11.08 14.50 5.86
N GLY A 122 11.08 13.23 6.21
CA GLY A 122 9.84 12.54 6.47
C GLY A 122 10.01 11.13 6.99
N LYS A 123 8.89 10.43 7.00
CA LYS A 123 8.79 9.09 7.55
C LYS A 123 7.70 8.31 6.84
N MET A 124 8.00 7.06 6.54
CA MET A 124 7.07 6.10 5.94
C MET A 124 6.71 5.03 6.96
N TYR A 125 5.44 4.63 6.96
CA TYR A 125 4.85 3.65 7.86
C TYR A 125 4.24 2.53 7.02
N PHE A 126 4.57 1.30 7.39
CA PHE A 126 3.99 0.09 6.84
C PHE A 126 3.22 -0.61 7.95
N ILE A 127 1.92 -0.76 7.78
CA ILE A 127 1.02 -1.38 8.76
C ILE A 127 0.61 -2.74 8.19
N TYR A 128 1.00 -3.82 8.85
CA TYR A 128 0.62 -5.18 8.46
C TYR A 128 -0.73 -5.56 9.06
N GLY A 129 -1.46 -6.45 8.38
CA GLY A 129 -2.79 -6.91 8.78
C GLY A 129 -3.95 -6.06 8.23
N ASN A 130 -5.13 -6.27 8.81
CA ASN A 130 -6.39 -5.65 8.37
C ASN A 130 -6.53 -4.20 8.87
N ALA A 131 -5.63 -3.32 8.42
CA ALA A 131 -5.67 -1.89 8.70
C ALA A 131 -6.50 -1.12 7.67
N ALA A 132 -7.00 0.06 8.06
CA ALA A 132 -7.70 0.97 7.14
C ALA A 132 -6.77 1.49 6.02
N SER A 133 -5.48 1.63 6.33
CA SER A 133 -4.43 2.04 5.41
C SER A 133 -3.14 1.33 5.75
N GLN A 134 -2.55 0.61 4.80
CA GLN A 134 -1.38 -0.26 5.03
C GLN A 134 -0.05 0.43 4.72
N VAL A 135 -0.08 1.52 3.96
CA VAL A 135 1.11 2.31 3.63
C VAL A 135 0.75 3.78 3.77
N GLN A 136 1.53 4.50 4.57
CA GLN A 136 1.35 5.92 4.79
C GLN A 136 2.72 6.59 4.86
N PHE A 137 2.84 7.83 4.41
CA PHE A 137 4.03 8.64 4.69
C PHE A 137 3.65 10.10 4.91
N HIS A 138 4.53 10.82 5.60
CA HIS A 138 4.52 12.27 5.61
C HIS A 138 5.91 12.81 5.27
N VAL A 139 5.94 13.98 4.65
CA VAL A 139 7.18 14.71 4.34
C VAL A 139 6.99 16.21 4.53
N THR A 140 8.09 16.89 4.82
CA THR A 140 8.15 18.33 5.01
C THR A 140 9.51 18.89 4.59
N ASP A 141 9.54 20.17 4.24
CA ASP A 141 10.78 20.95 4.12
C ASP A 141 11.20 21.62 5.45
N SER A 142 10.46 21.34 6.53
CA SER A 142 10.58 21.95 7.87
C SER A 142 10.18 23.43 7.96
N VAL A 143 9.85 24.10 6.85
CA VAL A 143 9.66 25.56 6.83
C VAL A 143 8.29 25.96 6.27
N GLN A 144 7.91 25.48 5.09
CA GLN A 144 6.72 25.94 4.37
C GLN A 144 5.75 24.84 3.99
N HIS A 145 6.24 23.62 3.78
CA HIS A 145 5.49 22.55 3.14
C HIS A 145 5.34 21.35 4.05
N PHE A 146 4.12 20.83 4.12
CA PHE A 146 3.81 19.55 4.75
C PHE A 146 2.88 18.75 3.84
N LEU A 147 3.26 17.52 3.53
CA LEU A 147 2.51 16.62 2.68
C LEU A 147 2.36 15.26 3.37
N LYS A 148 1.18 14.68 3.27
CA LYS A 148 0.88 13.32 3.71
C LYS A 148 0.26 12.53 2.58
N ALA A 149 0.61 11.26 2.50
CA ALA A 149 0.05 10.30 1.57
C ALA A 149 -0.45 9.06 2.34
N SER A 150 -1.66 8.60 2.04
CA SER A 150 -2.24 7.41 2.67
C SER A 150 -2.90 6.51 1.63
N LEU A 151 -2.58 5.22 1.66
CA LEU A 151 -3.17 4.19 0.79
C LEU A 151 -4.56 3.77 1.31
N PHE A 152 -5.54 3.73 0.42
CA PHE A 152 -6.89 3.24 0.68
C PHE A 152 -7.32 2.22 -0.38
N PHE A 153 -8.08 1.20 0.03
CA PHE A 153 -8.76 0.28 -0.88
C PHE A 153 -10.25 0.59 -0.93
N TYR A 154 -10.87 0.45 -2.12
CA TYR A 154 -12.29 0.76 -2.32
C TYR A 154 -13.23 -0.26 -1.66
N SER A 155 -12.72 -1.44 -1.33
CA SER A 155 -13.44 -2.49 -0.61
C SER A 155 -12.71 -2.81 0.69
N LYS A 156 -13.46 -3.25 1.72
CA LYS A 156 -12.87 -3.75 2.97
C LYS A 156 -11.86 -4.86 2.62
N PRO A 157 -10.55 -4.64 2.86
CA PRO A 157 -9.54 -5.57 2.38
C PRO A 157 -9.61 -6.87 3.18
N ASN A 158 -9.53 -8.00 2.48
CA ASN A 158 -8.98 -9.22 3.06
C ASN A 158 -7.46 -9.14 2.80
N PHE A 159 -6.66 -9.07 3.87
CA PHE A 159 -5.21 -8.86 3.82
C PHE A 159 -4.51 -9.68 2.72
N ASP A 160 -4.74 -10.99 2.71
CA ASP A 160 -4.07 -11.90 1.78
C ASP A 160 -4.43 -11.64 0.31
N SER A 161 -5.64 -11.13 0.07
CA SER A 161 -6.11 -10.81 -1.29
C SER A 161 -5.56 -9.49 -1.82
N VAL A 162 -5.24 -8.54 -0.93
CA VAL A 162 -4.74 -7.21 -1.33
C VAL A 162 -3.23 -7.11 -1.30
N LEU A 163 -2.53 -8.04 -0.63
CA LEU A 163 -1.08 -7.99 -0.46
C LEU A 163 -0.29 -7.71 -1.75
N PRO A 164 -0.59 -8.36 -2.91
CA PRO A 164 0.12 -8.04 -4.16
C PRO A 164 -0.10 -6.59 -4.62
N ALA A 165 -1.30 -6.04 -4.39
CA ALA A 165 -1.63 -4.65 -4.75
C ALA A 165 -0.95 -3.67 -3.79
N VAL A 166 -0.88 -4.01 -2.49
CA VAL A 166 -0.13 -3.25 -1.49
C VAL A 166 1.34 -3.16 -1.89
N ASP A 167 1.97 -4.28 -2.24
CA ASP A 167 3.39 -4.31 -2.61
C ASP A 167 3.67 -3.49 -3.87
N TYR A 168 2.75 -3.49 -4.83
CA TYR A 168 2.86 -2.65 -6.02
C TYR A 168 2.79 -1.17 -5.66
N ILE A 169 1.74 -0.76 -4.93
CA ILE A 169 1.52 0.65 -4.61
C ILE A 169 2.55 1.15 -3.61
N LYS A 170 3.06 0.29 -2.71
CA LYS A 170 4.20 0.59 -1.84
C LYS A 170 5.40 1.08 -2.65
N LYS A 171 5.78 0.37 -3.71
CA LYS A 171 6.89 0.78 -4.58
C LYS A 171 6.63 2.11 -5.25
N ASP A 172 5.40 2.36 -5.66
CA ASP A 172 5.01 3.66 -6.24
C ASP A 172 5.06 4.78 -5.20
N MET A 173 4.59 4.56 -3.98
CA MET A 173 4.66 5.54 -2.89
C MET A 173 6.10 5.85 -2.45
N VAL A 174 6.98 4.85 -2.45
CA VAL A 174 8.43 5.06 -2.26
C VAL A 174 8.96 5.96 -3.38
N LYS A 175 8.65 5.64 -4.64
CA LYS A 175 9.08 6.46 -5.78
C LYS A 175 8.52 7.89 -5.72
N MET A 176 7.27 8.07 -5.29
CA MET A 176 6.68 9.39 -5.08
C MET A 176 7.48 10.20 -4.05
N MET A 177 7.87 9.57 -2.93
CA MET A 177 8.65 10.21 -1.89
C MET A 177 10.08 10.53 -2.36
N GLU A 178 10.73 9.60 -3.06
CA GLU A 178 12.09 9.77 -3.59
C GLU A 178 12.21 10.86 -4.65
N THR A 179 11.17 11.05 -5.46
CA THR A 179 11.14 12.02 -6.56
C THR A 179 10.42 13.31 -6.20
N LEU A 180 10.06 13.48 -4.92
CA LEU A 180 9.35 14.64 -4.44
C LEU A 180 10.26 15.87 -4.49
N GLN A 181 9.76 16.92 -5.13
CA GLN A 181 10.40 18.22 -5.20
C GLN A 181 9.41 19.30 -4.79
N TRP A 182 9.84 20.20 -3.90
CA TRP A 182 9.07 21.37 -3.53
C TRP A 182 9.19 22.43 -4.62
N LYS A 183 8.06 22.98 -5.07
CA LYS A 183 8.11 24.12 -6.00
C LYS A 183 8.22 25.39 -5.18
N LYS A 184 9.25 26.19 -5.44
CA LYS A 184 9.34 27.54 -4.88
C LYS A 184 8.11 28.34 -5.29
N ASN A 185 7.49 29.01 -4.33
CA ASN A 185 6.48 30.03 -4.65
C ASN A 185 7.20 31.11 -5.47
N LEU A 186 6.79 31.32 -6.73
CA LEU A 186 7.37 32.33 -7.64
C LEU A 186 6.93 33.77 -7.32
N ASN A 187 6.47 34.04 -6.11
CA ASN A 187 5.97 35.35 -5.71
C ASN A 187 6.81 35.86 -4.54
N GLU A 188 7.95 36.46 -4.87
CA GLU A 188 8.52 37.61 -4.15
C GLU A 188 8.15 38.89 -4.90
#